data_AF-Q7N9N5-F1
#
_entry.id   AF-Q7N9N5-F1
#
_cell.length_a   1.000
_cell.length_b   1.000
_cell.length_c   1.000
_cell.angle_alpha   90.00
_cell.angle_beta   90.00
_cell.angle_gamma   90.00
#
_symmetry.space_group_name_H-M   'P 1'
#
loop_
_entity.id
_entity.type
_entity.pdbx_description
1 polymer ?
#
loop_
_entity_poly.entity_id
_entity_poly.type
_entity_poly.pdbx_seq_one_letter_code
_entity_poly.pdbx_strand_id
1 'polypeptide(L)'
;MKIFNMATGELSPSEYYQPNPAAPSWNPTWAVKALGQPVINGKDNRGKPIRYPESRTSPLLNVFPPVKNRNFPKPRVDDMTLEQGRFWINAQNSIFKVPRVVTGTYICQMVAKRKDKSPGKATVTLYTDANVVNYILYRFKGDKNVMESSVNDLIYTANCRGTGFSWERKPEEKFELESKWENAALTIKMQDTCDWIYDVAFWTPPSNNPNGQFKDPAILRPNS
;
A
#
# COMPACT_ATOMS: atom_id res chain seq x y z
N MET A 1 -10.28 -12.04 -4.76
CA MET A 1 -9.22 -12.04 -3.73
C MET A 1 -9.10 -13.46 -3.18
N LYS A 2 -7.88 -13.96 -2.98
CA LYS A 2 -7.64 -15.34 -2.52
C LYS A 2 -7.22 -15.31 -1.05
N ILE A 3 -7.86 -16.11 -0.21
CA ILE A 3 -7.46 -16.33 1.19
C ILE A 3 -6.46 -17.49 1.20
N PHE A 4 -5.39 -17.33 1.97
CA PHE A 4 -4.26 -18.28 2.01
C PHE A 4 -3.97 -18.67 3.45
N ASN A 5 -3.72 -19.95 3.71
CA ASN A 5 -3.27 -20.43 5.01
C ASN A 5 -1.74 -20.54 5.03
N MET A 6 -1.07 -19.85 5.96
CA MET A 6 0.40 -19.90 6.06
C MET A 6 0.94 -21.23 6.57
N ALA A 7 0.20 -21.94 7.42
CA ALA A 7 0.65 -23.19 8.02
C ALA A 7 0.60 -24.36 7.03
N THR A 8 -0.46 -24.43 6.22
CA THR A 8 -0.67 -25.55 5.28
C THR A 8 -0.30 -25.22 3.84
N GLY A 9 -0.12 -23.94 3.50
CA GLY A 9 0.08 -23.49 2.12
C GLY A 9 -1.18 -23.59 1.25
N GLU A 10 -2.33 -23.88 1.86
CA GLU A 10 -3.58 -24.10 1.16
C GLU A 10 -4.28 -22.79 0.81
N LEU A 11 -4.97 -22.79 -0.33
CA LEU A 11 -5.95 -21.77 -0.68
C LEU A 11 -7.31 -22.16 -0.09
N SER A 12 -8.08 -21.17 0.40
CA SER A 12 -9.38 -21.46 1.02
C SER A 12 -10.31 -22.22 0.08
N PRO A 13 -10.87 -23.38 0.52
CA PRO A 13 -11.88 -24.12 -0.25
C PRO A 13 -13.27 -23.46 -0.29
N SER A 14 -13.55 -22.42 0.52
CA SER A 14 -14.90 -21.87 0.69
C SER A 14 -15.25 -20.80 -0.35
N GLU A 15 -16.41 -20.97 -0.98
CA GLU A 15 -17.09 -20.12 -1.94
C GLU A 15 -17.07 -18.59 -1.62
N TYR A 16 -16.38 -17.83 -2.47
CA TYR A 16 -16.73 -16.51 -3.03
C TYR A 16 -17.15 -15.28 -2.20
N TYR A 17 -17.17 -15.24 -0.86
CA TYR A 17 -17.48 -13.97 -0.16
C TYR A 17 -16.56 -13.70 1.05
N GLN A 18 -15.63 -12.77 0.86
CA GLN A 18 -15.14 -11.92 1.95
C GLN A 18 -16.04 -10.67 2.04
N PRO A 19 -16.25 -10.07 3.22
CA PRO A 19 -16.73 -8.68 3.29
C PRO A 19 -15.78 -7.81 2.46
N ASN A 20 -16.33 -7.03 1.52
CA ASN A 20 -15.60 -6.21 0.54
C ASN A 20 -14.40 -5.50 1.20
N PRO A 21 -13.16 -6.01 1.03
CA PRO A 21 -11.98 -5.35 1.53
C PRO A 21 -11.89 -3.95 0.95
N ALA A 22 -11.36 -3.01 1.72
CA ALA A 22 -11.32 -1.63 1.27
C ALA A 22 -10.34 -1.50 0.10
N ALA A 23 -10.85 -1.16 -1.08
CA ALA A 23 -10.05 -1.10 -2.31
C ALA A 23 -10.05 0.31 -2.95
N PRO A 24 -9.61 1.37 -2.23
CA PRO A 24 -9.52 2.70 -2.81
C PRO A 24 -8.45 2.75 -3.91
N SER A 25 -8.71 3.48 -4.99
CA SER A 25 -7.67 3.77 -5.98
C SER A 25 -6.65 4.77 -5.43
N TRP A 26 -5.36 4.58 -5.73
CA TRP A 26 -4.34 5.62 -5.50
C TRP A 26 -4.48 6.77 -6.50
N ASN A 27 -3.95 7.95 -6.16
CA ASN A 27 -4.08 9.16 -6.96
C ASN A 27 -2.88 9.33 -7.93
N PRO A 28 -3.08 9.18 -9.25
CA PRO A 28 -2.01 9.28 -10.24
C PRO A 28 -1.38 10.68 -10.32
N THR A 29 -2.17 11.74 -10.11
CA THR A 29 -1.68 13.12 -10.20
C THR A 29 -0.67 13.40 -9.09
N TRP A 30 -0.99 13.00 -7.85
CA TRP A 30 -0.07 13.13 -6.73
C TRP A 30 1.15 12.21 -6.86
N ALA A 31 0.97 11.01 -7.43
CA ALA A 31 2.08 10.11 -7.69
C ALA A 31 3.08 10.75 -8.68
N VAL A 32 2.60 11.22 -9.84
CA VAL A 32 3.45 11.87 -10.85
C VAL A 32 4.10 13.14 -10.28
N LYS A 33 3.38 13.92 -9.47
CA LYS A 33 3.96 15.10 -8.79
C LYS A 33 5.14 14.71 -7.88
N ALA A 34 5.10 13.55 -7.23
CA ALA A 34 6.18 13.08 -6.37
C ALA A 34 7.49 12.80 -7.13
N LEU A 35 7.41 12.50 -8.44
CA LEU A 35 8.58 12.31 -9.29
C LEU A 35 9.39 13.60 -9.52
N GLY A 36 8.79 14.77 -9.28
CA GLY A 36 9.42 16.06 -9.61
C GLY A 36 9.62 16.22 -11.11
N GLN A 37 10.56 17.08 -11.50
CA GLN A 37 10.88 17.38 -12.90
C GLN A 37 12.40 17.24 -13.13
N PRO A 38 12.95 16.01 -13.13
CA PRO A 38 14.39 15.86 -13.27
C PRO A 38 14.88 16.30 -14.64
N VAL A 39 16.09 16.85 -14.68
CA VAL A 39 16.72 17.30 -15.92
C VAL A 39 17.48 16.15 -16.59
N ILE A 40 17.21 15.94 -17.88
CA ILE A 40 17.96 15.04 -18.76
C ILE A 40 18.97 15.88 -19.55
N ASN A 41 20.26 15.57 -19.43
CA ASN A 41 21.31 16.28 -20.16
C ASN A 41 21.67 15.55 -21.45
N GLY A 42 21.33 16.11 -22.60
CA GLY A 42 21.51 15.45 -23.88
C GLY A 42 20.52 14.30 -24.11
N LYS A 43 20.65 13.59 -25.23
CA LYS A 43 19.65 12.58 -25.67
C LYS A 43 19.63 11.33 -24.78
N ASP A 44 20.75 10.99 -24.15
CA ASP A 44 20.99 9.75 -23.40
C ASP A 44 21.35 9.99 -21.93
N ASN A 45 21.12 11.21 -21.43
CA ASN A 45 21.54 11.63 -20.09
C ASN A 45 23.03 11.34 -19.79
N ARG A 46 23.91 11.41 -20.81
CA ARG A 46 25.34 11.10 -20.70
C ARG A 46 25.61 9.69 -20.17
N GLY A 47 24.82 8.72 -20.62
CA GLY A 47 24.94 7.30 -20.23
C GLY A 47 24.51 6.99 -18.79
N LYS A 48 23.83 7.91 -18.09
CA LYS A 48 23.36 7.70 -16.71
C LYS A 48 21.85 7.47 -16.64
N PRO A 49 21.36 6.64 -15.68
CA PRO A 49 19.93 6.58 -15.39
C PRO A 49 19.36 7.95 -15.04
N ILE A 50 18.10 8.17 -15.38
CA ILE A 50 17.35 9.36 -14.98
C ILE A 50 16.78 9.07 -13.59
N ARG A 51 17.11 9.95 -12.63
CA ARG A 51 16.70 9.84 -11.22
C ARG A 51 15.55 10.78 -10.91
N TYR A 52 14.56 10.26 -10.19
CA TYR A 52 13.38 11.00 -9.74
C TYR A 52 13.29 10.97 -8.21
N PRO A 53 13.04 12.11 -7.55
CA PRO A 53 13.30 13.45 -8.07
C PRO A 53 14.81 13.69 -8.22
N GLU A 54 15.18 14.81 -8.85
CA GLU A 54 16.58 15.28 -8.88
C GLU A 54 17.13 15.53 -7.46
N SER A 55 16.29 15.96 -6.53
CA SER A 55 16.62 16.27 -5.12
C SER A 55 16.82 15.04 -4.23
N ARG A 56 17.27 13.91 -4.80
CA ARG A 56 17.44 12.58 -4.17
C ARG A 56 16.15 11.84 -3.86
N THR A 57 15.28 12.35 -2.99
CA THR A 57 14.05 11.64 -2.57
C THR A 57 12.85 12.56 -2.43
N SER A 58 11.64 11.97 -2.47
CA SER A 58 10.35 12.65 -2.38
C SER A 58 9.36 11.83 -1.54
N PRO A 59 8.41 12.47 -0.83
CA PRO A 59 7.31 11.76 -0.18
C PRO A 59 6.14 11.49 -1.15
N LEU A 60 5.38 10.42 -0.89
CA LEU A 60 4.12 10.12 -1.58
C LEU A 60 2.93 10.76 -0.83
N LEU A 61 2.87 12.09 -0.83
CA LEU A 61 1.80 12.84 -0.16
C LEU A 61 0.49 12.76 -0.95
N ASN A 62 -0.61 12.45 -0.28
CA ASN A 62 -1.97 12.35 -0.86
C ASN A 62 -2.14 11.31 -1.99
N VAL A 63 -1.14 10.45 -2.19
CA VAL A 63 -1.19 9.36 -3.18
C VAL A 63 -2.16 8.27 -2.73
N PHE A 64 -2.22 7.98 -1.43
CA PHE A 64 -3.09 6.95 -0.87
C PHE A 64 -4.25 7.60 -0.11
N PRO A 65 -5.48 7.58 -0.67
CA PRO A 65 -6.65 8.06 0.07
C PRO A 65 -6.88 7.22 1.34
N PRO A 66 -7.33 7.84 2.45
CA PRO A 66 -7.57 7.12 3.68
C PRO A 66 -8.76 6.18 3.56
N VAL A 67 -8.63 4.99 4.13
CA VAL A 67 -9.76 4.08 4.36
C VAL A 67 -10.44 4.50 5.67
N LYS A 68 -11.75 4.77 5.64
CA LYS A 68 -12.50 5.30 6.79
C LYS A 68 -13.58 4.34 7.25
N ASN A 69 -13.64 4.09 8.57
CA ASN A 69 -14.69 3.34 9.27
C ASN A 69 -15.11 2.04 8.54
N ARG A 70 -14.15 1.20 8.16
CA ARG A 70 -14.41 -0.09 7.51
C ARG A 70 -14.43 -1.24 8.51
N ASN A 71 -15.21 -2.26 8.22
CA ASN A 71 -15.19 -3.51 8.99
C ASN A 71 -13.88 -4.25 8.72
N PHE A 72 -13.36 -4.93 9.74
CA PHE A 72 -12.31 -5.93 9.52
C PHE A 72 -12.84 -7.10 8.67
N PRO A 73 -11.95 -7.81 7.95
CA PRO A 73 -12.30 -9.10 7.36
C PRO A 73 -12.81 -10.06 8.43
N LYS A 74 -13.80 -10.89 8.08
CA LYS A 74 -14.30 -11.92 8.99
C LYS A 74 -13.23 -13.03 9.14
N PRO A 75 -12.66 -13.25 10.33
CA PRO A 75 -11.69 -14.32 10.58
C PRO A 75 -12.36 -15.70 10.45
N ARG A 76 -11.56 -16.78 10.40
CA ARG A 76 -12.11 -18.15 10.35
C ARG A 76 -12.84 -18.53 11.64
N VAL A 77 -12.37 -18.01 12.77
CA VAL A 77 -12.98 -18.21 14.09
C VAL A 77 -13.65 -16.91 14.54
N ASP A 78 -14.96 -16.95 14.76
CA ASP A 78 -15.80 -15.75 14.94
C ASP A 78 -15.50 -14.92 16.20
N ASP A 79 -14.79 -15.50 17.17
CA ASP A 79 -14.47 -14.91 18.49
C ASP A 79 -13.05 -14.32 18.58
N MET A 80 -12.31 -14.28 17.47
CA MET A 80 -10.96 -13.71 17.46
C MET A 80 -10.95 -12.25 17.93
N THR A 81 -10.15 -11.96 18.94
CA THR A 81 -9.97 -10.60 19.48
C THR A 81 -8.94 -9.80 18.69
N LEU A 82 -8.98 -8.47 18.81
CA LEU A 82 -8.04 -7.60 18.09
C LEU A 82 -6.57 -7.84 18.49
N GLU A 83 -6.30 -8.14 19.76
CA GLU A 83 -4.94 -8.40 20.27
C GLU A 83 -4.31 -9.67 19.69
N GLN A 84 -5.13 -10.65 19.32
CA GLN A 84 -4.68 -11.90 18.71
C GLN A 84 -4.24 -11.69 17.25
N GLY A 85 -4.78 -10.66 16.57
CA GLY A 85 -4.51 -10.39 15.17
C GLY A 85 -3.13 -9.84 14.89
N ARG A 86 -2.52 -10.37 13.81
CA ARG A 86 -1.22 -9.93 13.32
C ARG A 86 -1.39 -9.20 12.00
N PHE A 87 -0.77 -8.04 11.86
CA PHE A 87 -0.96 -7.13 10.74
C PHE A 87 0.38 -6.76 10.10
N TRP A 88 0.41 -6.62 8.78
CA TRP A 88 1.59 -6.15 8.05
C TRP A 88 1.18 -5.48 6.74
N ILE A 89 2.15 -4.82 6.10
CA ILE A 89 2.00 -4.29 4.75
C ILE A 89 2.70 -5.24 3.77
N ASN A 90 2.04 -5.52 2.65
CA ASN A 90 2.67 -6.05 1.45
C ASN A 90 2.71 -4.94 0.38
N ALA A 91 3.89 -4.66 -0.16
CA ALA A 91 4.14 -3.64 -1.19
C ALA A 91 4.97 -4.19 -2.36
N GLN A 92 4.75 -5.46 -2.74
CA GLN A 92 5.47 -6.12 -3.83
C GLN A 92 5.26 -5.48 -5.21
N ASN A 93 4.13 -4.80 -5.41
CA ASN A 93 3.87 -4.07 -6.65
C ASN A 93 4.16 -2.58 -6.47
N SER A 94 4.34 -1.87 -7.57
CA SER A 94 4.68 -0.44 -7.58
C SER A 94 3.61 0.39 -8.27
N ILE A 95 3.51 1.67 -7.90
CA ILE A 95 2.65 2.64 -8.59
C ILE A 95 3.12 2.85 -10.04
N PHE A 96 4.45 2.89 -10.22
CA PHE A 96 5.11 3.01 -11.51
C PHE A 96 5.72 1.66 -11.88
N LYS A 97 5.50 1.23 -13.12
CA LYS A 97 6.33 0.19 -13.73
C LYS A 97 7.65 0.79 -14.22
N VAL A 98 7.57 2.01 -14.75
CA VAL A 98 8.71 2.85 -15.13
C VAL A 98 8.38 4.31 -14.77
N PRO A 99 9.21 4.99 -13.97
CA PRO A 99 10.50 4.56 -13.41
C PRO A 99 10.35 3.57 -12.24
N ARG A 100 11.37 2.75 -11.99
CA ARG A 100 11.37 1.74 -10.92
C ARG A 100 11.84 2.33 -9.61
N VAL A 101 11.26 1.88 -8.51
CA VAL A 101 11.64 2.31 -7.15
C VAL A 101 13.07 1.88 -6.86
N VAL A 102 13.89 2.81 -6.37
CA VAL A 102 15.24 2.55 -5.86
C VAL A 102 15.24 2.53 -4.34
N THR A 103 14.57 3.50 -3.72
CA THR A 103 14.42 3.61 -2.27
C THR A 103 13.01 4.08 -1.94
N GLY A 104 12.55 3.83 -0.72
CA GLY A 104 11.26 4.32 -0.22
C GLY A 104 10.69 3.40 0.85
N THR A 105 9.95 3.99 1.78
CA THR A 105 9.29 3.25 2.86
C THR A 105 7.83 3.66 2.92
N TYR A 106 6.94 2.67 2.96
CA TYR A 106 5.51 2.87 3.22
C TYR A 106 5.25 2.81 4.72
N ILE A 107 4.39 3.72 5.18
CA ILE A 107 3.97 3.84 6.57
C ILE A 107 2.45 3.90 6.60
N CYS A 108 1.80 2.97 7.28
CA CYS A 108 0.36 2.97 7.48
C CYS A 108 0.03 3.00 8.96
N GLN A 109 -0.75 3.99 9.39
CA GLN A 109 -1.35 4.01 10.71
C GLN A 109 -2.79 3.51 10.62
N MET A 110 -3.12 2.51 11.42
CA MET A 110 -4.49 2.04 11.58
C MET A 110 -5.00 2.38 12.99
N VAL A 111 -6.28 2.74 13.06
CA VAL A 111 -7.01 3.02 14.29
C VAL A 111 -8.27 2.18 14.31
N ALA A 112 -8.44 1.35 15.35
CA ALA A 112 -9.62 0.53 15.58
C ALA A 112 -10.48 1.13 16.71
N LYS A 113 -11.80 1.01 16.57
CA LYS A 113 -12.80 1.41 17.57
C LYS A 113 -14.03 0.49 17.48
N ARG A 114 -14.82 0.44 18.55
CA ARG A 114 -16.05 -0.37 18.60
C ARG A 114 -17.17 0.25 17.77
N LYS A 115 -17.97 -0.61 17.12
CA LYS A 115 -19.12 -0.21 16.28
C LYS A 115 -20.25 0.42 17.06
N ASP A 116 -20.44 -0.03 18.30
CA ASP A 116 -21.42 0.49 19.26
C ASP A 116 -21.11 1.94 19.72
N LYS A 117 -19.98 2.50 19.27
CA LYS A 117 -19.47 3.84 19.61
C LYS A 117 -19.08 4.00 21.07
N SER A 118 -19.00 2.91 21.82
CA SER A 118 -18.50 2.96 23.18
C SER A 118 -17.04 3.45 23.19
N PRO A 119 -16.60 4.16 24.25
CA PRO A 119 -15.29 4.80 24.29
C PRO A 119 -14.11 3.84 24.10
N GLY A 120 -12.97 4.40 23.68
CA GLY A 120 -11.71 3.67 23.53
C GLY A 120 -11.21 3.62 22.09
N LYS A 121 -9.91 3.42 21.93
CA LYS A 121 -9.27 3.21 20.63
C LYS A 121 -8.03 2.34 20.78
N ALA A 122 -7.74 1.57 19.74
CA ALA A 122 -6.48 0.87 19.58
C ALA A 122 -5.80 1.31 18.29
N THR A 123 -4.47 1.33 18.28
CA THR A 123 -3.68 1.77 17.12
C THR A 123 -2.56 0.80 16.79
N VAL A 124 -2.23 0.69 15.51
CA VAL A 124 -0.99 0.05 15.04
C VAL A 124 -0.38 0.92 13.96
N THR A 125 0.95 1.00 13.94
CA THR A 125 1.69 1.62 12.84
C THR A 125 2.53 0.56 12.17
N LEU A 126 2.30 0.38 10.88
CA LEU A 126 2.91 -0.63 10.03
C LEU A 126 3.94 0.03 9.12
N TYR A 127 5.05 -0.68 8.87
CA TYR A 127 6.14 -0.21 8.02
C TYR A 127 6.57 -1.33 7.07
N THR A 128 6.88 -0.96 5.83
CA THR A 128 7.62 -1.82 4.90
C THR A 128 8.41 -0.96 3.93
N ASP A 129 9.58 -1.45 3.53
CA ASP A 129 10.31 -0.87 2.42
C ASP A 129 9.62 -1.22 1.10
N ALA A 130 9.76 -0.32 0.12
CA ALA A 130 9.13 -0.45 -1.19
C ALA A 130 9.92 -1.33 -2.16
N ASN A 131 11.21 -1.58 -1.88
CA ASN A 131 12.13 -2.37 -2.71
C ASN A 131 12.54 -3.70 -2.06
N VAL A 132 12.20 -3.92 -0.79
CA VAL A 132 12.51 -5.15 -0.05
C VAL A 132 11.21 -5.71 0.51
N VAL A 133 10.89 -6.95 0.13
CA VAL A 133 9.76 -7.67 0.71
C VAL A 133 10.10 -8.01 2.16
N ASN A 134 9.33 -7.49 3.09
CA ASN A 134 9.49 -7.79 4.52
C ASN A 134 8.17 -8.21 5.15
N TYR A 135 8.22 -9.20 6.03
CA TYR A 135 7.06 -9.80 6.71
C TYR A 135 7.12 -9.50 8.22
N ILE A 136 7.33 -8.24 8.59
CA ILE A 136 7.27 -7.84 10.00
C ILE A 136 5.81 -7.81 10.44
N LEU A 137 5.48 -8.66 11.40
CA LEU A 137 4.15 -8.75 11.99
C LEU A 137 4.01 -7.76 13.15
N TYR A 138 3.01 -6.89 13.05
CA TYR A 138 2.66 -5.92 14.08
C TYR A 138 1.35 -6.29 14.75
N ARG A 139 1.15 -5.78 15.96
CA ARG A 139 -0.09 -5.91 16.72
C ARG A 139 -0.59 -4.54 17.15
N PHE A 140 -1.91 -4.43 17.27
CA PHE A 140 -2.54 -3.26 17.86
C PHE A 140 -2.12 -3.07 19.32
N LYS A 141 -2.13 -1.81 19.76
CA LYS A 141 -1.96 -1.41 21.16
C LYS A 141 -2.94 -0.28 21.48
N GLY A 142 -3.52 -0.30 22.67
CA GLY A 142 -4.40 0.78 23.13
C GLY A 142 -5.37 0.32 24.21
N ASP A 143 -6.58 0.86 24.18
CA ASP A 143 -7.63 0.61 25.16
C ASP A 143 -7.96 -0.89 25.27
N LYS A 144 -7.89 -1.42 26.50
CA LYS A 144 -8.11 -2.85 26.79
C LYS A 144 -9.45 -3.36 26.26
N ASN A 145 -10.53 -2.60 26.42
CA ASN A 145 -11.86 -3.02 25.96
C ASN A 145 -11.91 -3.13 24.43
N VAL A 146 -11.15 -2.30 23.71
CA VAL A 146 -11.04 -2.40 22.25
C VAL A 146 -10.14 -3.57 21.84
N MET A 147 -9.05 -3.80 22.57
CA MET A 147 -8.11 -4.90 22.31
C MET A 147 -8.76 -6.28 22.51
N GLU A 148 -9.58 -6.43 23.55
CA GLU A 148 -10.27 -7.68 23.91
C GLU A 148 -11.62 -7.86 23.19
N SER A 149 -12.07 -6.86 22.41
CA SER A 149 -13.26 -7.01 21.58
C SER A 149 -13.01 -7.94 20.40
N SER A 150 -14.05 -8.70 20.00
CA SER A 150 -14.03 -9.44 18.73
C SER A 150 -13.79 -8.47 17.57
N VAL A 151 -12.93 -8.85 16.62
CA VAL A 151 -12.67 -8.05 15.41
C VAL A 151 -13.96 -7.77 14.60
N ASN A 152 -14.97 -8.64 14.74
CA ASN A 152 -16.28 -8.49 14.12
C ASN A 152 -17.10 -7.33 14.70
N ASP A 153 -16.81 -6.89 15.92
CA ASP A 153 -17.47 -5.76 16.60
C ASP A 153 -16.73 -4.43 16.40
N LEU A 154 -15.63 -4.46 15.65
CA LEU A 154 -14.76 -3.33 15.43
C LEU A 154 -14.86 -2.77 14.01
N ILE A 155 -14.57 -1.49 13.91
CA ILE A 155 -14.28 -0.80 12.65
C ILE A 155 -12.92 -0.14 12.74
N TYR A 156 -12.25 -0.04 11.59
CA TYR A 156 -10.95 0.59 11.48
C TYR A 156 -10.95 1.77 10.51
N THR A 157 -9.99 2.65 10.71
CA THR A 157 -9.56 3.67 9.76
C THR A 157 -8.07 3.46 9.50
N ALA A 158 -7.64 3.51 8.24
CA ALA A 158 -6.24 3.38 7.86
C ALA A 158 -5.80 4.59 7.04
N ASN A 159 -4.66 5.16 7.40
CA ASN A 159 -4.02 6.25 6.68
C ASN A 159 -2.58 5.84 6.32
N CYS A 160 -2.26 5.89 5.04
CA CYS A 160 -0.99 5.44 4.51
C CYS A 160 -0.27 6.58 3.79
N ARG A 161 1.05 6.60 3.91
CA ARG A 161 1.94 7.55 3.22
C ARG A 161 3.24 6.86 2.84
N GLY A 162 3.92 7.42 1.85
CA GLY A 162 5.29 7.03 1.50
C GLY A 162 6.29 8.12 1.85
N THR A 163 7.47 7.73 2.32
CA THR A 163 8.58 8.64 2.64
C THR A 163 9.88 8.17 2.03
N GLY A 164 10.76 9.12 1.69
CA GLY A 164 12.10 8.81 1.19
C GLY A 164 12.10 8.07 -0.15
N PHE A 165 11.10 8.30 -1.01
CA PHE A 165 11.04 7.59 -2.28
C PHE A 165 11.99 8.18 -3.31
N SER A 166 12.66 7.32 -4.05
CA SER A 166 13.38 7.67 -5.27
C SER A 166 13.13 6.63 -6.35
N TRP A 167 13.17 7.05 -7.61
CA TRP A 167 12.98 6.17 -8.75
C TRP A 167 14.05 6.37 -9.80
N GLU A 168 14.28 5.34 -10.61
CA GLU A 168 15.19 5.37 -11.73
C GLU A 168 14.58 4.70 -12.96
N ARG A 169 14.93 5.24 -14.13
CA ARG A 169 14.77 4.57 -15.42
C ARG A 169 15.97 4.82 -16.30
N LYS A 170 16.16 3.98 -17.31
CA LYS A 170 17.08 4.24 -18.40
C LYS A 170 16.47 5.28 -19.36
N PRO A 171 17.29 6.11 -20.03
CA PRO A 171 16.81 7.14 -20.96
C PRO A 171 15.83 6.63 -22.04
N GLU A 172 16.07 5.43 -22.55
CA GLU A 172 15.28 4.77 -23.61
C GLU A 172 13.94 4.20 -23.13
N GLU A 173 13.74 4.03 -21.82
CA GLU A 173 12.51 3.46 -21.28
C GLU A 173 11.36 4.46 -21.31
N LYS A 174 10.20 3.98 -21.74
CA LYS A 174 8.97 4.78 -21.72
C LYS A 174 8.38 4.79 -20.32
N PHE A 175 7.99 5.97 -19.87
CA PHE A 175 7.22 6.16 -18.65
C PHE A 175 5.94 5.31 -18.68
N GLU A 176 5.69 4.55 -17.60
CA GLU A 176 4.54 3.65 -17.50
C GLU A 176 4.05 3.54 -16.04
N LEU A 177 2.75 3.77 -15.87
CA LEU A 177 2.03 3.57 -14.62
C LEU A 177 1.48 2.14 -14.54
N GLU A 178 1.37 1.61 -13.33
CA GLU A 178 0.60 0.37 -13.13
C GLU A 178 -0.88 0.61 -13.43
N SER A 179 -1.49 -0.34 -14.14
CA SER A 179 -2.87 -0.27 -14.62
C SER A 179 -3.65 -1.56 -14.34
N LYS A 180 -2.99 -2.62 -13.90
CA LYS A 180 -3.62 -3.90 -13.56
C LYS A 180 -4.16 -3.86 -12.14
N TRP A 181 -5.45 -4.11 -11.98
CA TRP A 181 -6.14 -4.09 -10.70
C TRP A 181 -5.49 -4.99 -9.65
N GLU A 182 -5.08 -6.18 -10.07
CA GLU A 182 -4.40 -7.18 -9.23
C GLU A 182 -3.05 -6.70 -8.68
N ASN A 183 -2.46 -5.69 -9.29
CA ASN A 183 -1.16 -5.12 -8.92
C ASN A 183 -1.33 -3.94 -7.98
N ALA A 184 -2.06 -4.14 -6.88
CA ALA A 184 -2.19 -3.13 -5.84
C ALA A 184 -0.81 -2.73 -5.31
N ALA A 185 -0.52 -1.43 -5.29
CA ALA A 185 0.78 -0.89 -4.89
C ALA A 185 1.06 -1.06 -3.39
N LEU A 186 0.00 -1.18 -2.61
CA LEU A 186 0.05 -1.27 -1.16
C LEU A 186 -1.12 -2.09 -0.67
N THR A 187 -0.87 -3.09 0.17
CA THR A 187 -1.89 -3.95 0.75
C THR A 187 -1.63 -4.14 2.23
N ILE A 188 -2.61 -3.86 3.08
CA ILE A 188 -2.59 -4.23 4.50
C ILE A 188 -3.18 -5.63 4.62
N LYS A 189 -2.44 -6.52 5.26
CA LYS A 189 -2.84 -7.90 5.53
C LYS A 189 -3.14 -8.09 7.02
N MET A 190 -4.01 -9.06 7.31
CA MET A 190 -4.31 -9.56 8.65
C MET A 190 -4.16 -11.08 8.64
N GLN A 191 -3.50 -11.63 9.65
CA GLN A 191 -3.44 -13.06 9.93
C GLN A 191 -4.26 -13.34 11.20
N ASP A 192 -5.15 -14.33 11.10
CA ASP A 192 -5.94 -14.81 12.22
C ASP A 192 -5.21 -15.87 13.05
N THR A 193 -5.88 -16.39 14.09
CA THR A 193 -5.34 -17.42 14.99
C THR A 193 -5.22 -18.80 14.34
N CYS A 194 -5.80 -19.00 13.16
CA CYS A 194 -5.73 -20.22 12.36
C CYS A 194 -4.78 -20.09 11.15
N ASP A 195 -3.90 -19.08 11.17
CA ASP A 195 -2.92 -18.78 10.13
C ASP A 195 -3.51 -18.42 8.76
N TRP A 196 -4.79 -18.02 8.71
CA TRP A 196 -5.41 -17.50 7.49
C TRP A 196 -5.07 -16.04 7.28
N ILE A 197 -4.71 -15.70 6.05
CA ILE A 197 -4.38 -14.35 5.61
C ILE A 197 -5.58 -13.72 4.90
N TYR A 198 -5.93 -12.53 5.36
CA TYR A 198 -6.97 -11.68 4.81
C TYR A 198 -6.37 -10.36 4.36
N ASP A 199 -6.92 -9.75 3.32
CA ASP A 199 -6.57 -8.38 2.99
C ASP A 199 -7.56 -7.47 3.68
N VAL A 200 -7.02 -6.54 4.45
CA VAL A 200 -7.83 -5.57 5.19
C VAL A 200 -8.17 -4.41 4.27
N ALA A 201 -7.15 -3.89 3.58
CA ALA A 201 -7.24 -2.80 2.63
C ALA A 201 -6.15 -2.93 1.57
N PHE A 202 -6.40 -2.48 0.35
CA PHE A 202 -5.39 -2.43 -0.70
C PHE A 202 -5.64 -1.28 -1.68
N TRP A 203 -4.57 -0.62 -2.10
CA TRP A 203 -4.64 0.55 -2.98
C TRP A 203 -4.33 0.14 -4.41
N THR A 204 -5.35 0.20 -5.26
CA THR A 204 -5.29 -0.26 -6.64
C THR A 204 -5.01 0.88 -7.60
N PRO A 205 -4.57 0.56 -8.84
CA PRO A 205 -4.66 1.52 -9.92
C PRO A 205 -6.06 2.14 -10.06
N PRO A 206 -6.16 3.39 -10.51
CA PRO A 206 -7.43 3.99 -10.84
C PRO A 206 -8.10 3.23 -12.00
N SER A 207 -9.44 3.14 -11.96
CA SER A 207 -10.22 2.32 -12.89
C SER A 207 -10.13 2.81 -14.34
N ASN A 208 -9.92 4.12 -14.54
CA ASN A 208 -9.51 4.64 -15.82
C ASN A 208 -8.01 4.34 -16.01
N ASN A 209 -7.66 3.54 -17.02
CA ASN A 209 -6.27 3.21 -17.32
C ASN A 209 -5.42 4.50 -17.32
N PRO A 210 -4.48 4.66 -16.38
CA PRO A 210 -3.74 5.91 -16.22
C PRO A 210 -2.63 6.05 -17.28
N ASN A 211 -2.34 4.98 -18.04
CA ASN A 211 -1.33 5.01 -19.09
C ASN A 211 -1.78 5.90 -20.26
N GLY A 212 -0.85 6.71 -20.76
CA GLY A 212 -1.09 7.68 -21.82
C GLY A 212 -1.73 9.00 -21.36
N GLN A 213 -2.29 9.07 -20.14
CA GLN A 213 -2.82 10.31 -19.56
C GLN A 213 -1.70 11.24 -19.07
N PHE A 214 -0.59 10.66 -18.62
CA PHE A 214 0.56 11.39 -18.09
C PHE A 214 1.78 11.21 -19.00
N LYS A 215 2.48 12.32 -19.23
CA LYS A 215 3.80 12.29 -19.87
C LYS A 215 4.86 12.17 -18.79
N ASP A 216 6.02 11.66 -19.18
CA ASP A 216 7.21 11.71 -18.34
C ASP A 216 7.49 13.17 -17.92
N PRO A 217 7.61 13.45 -16.61
CA PRO A 217 7.84 14.81 -16.15
C PRO A 217 9.30 15.29 -16.32
N ALA A 218 10.21 14.42 -16.78
CA ALA A 218 11.60 14.77 -17.02
C ALA A 218 11.75 15.82 -18.15
N ILE A 219 12.63 16.79 -17.93
CA ILE A 219 12.85 17.91 -18.85
C ILE A 219 14.14 17.66 -19.62
N LEU A 220 14.04 17.57 -20.94
CA LEU A 220 15.20 17.47 -21.82
C LEU A 220 15.88 18.84 -21.93
N ARG A 221 17.15 18.93 -21.51
CA ARG A 221 18.04 20.03 -21.89
C ARG A 221 18.90 19.56 -23.07
N PRO A 222 18.74 20.18 -24.25
CA PRO A 222 19.63 19.95 -25.38
C PRO A 222 21.08 20.20 -24.95
N ASN A 223 22.02 19.47 -25.54
CA ASN A 223 23.42 19.82 -25.41
C ASN A 223 23.60 21.22 -26.01
N SER A 224 24.06 22.17 -25.18
CA SER A 224 24.67 23.41 -25.64
C SER A 224 25.99 23.12 -26.33
#